data_AF-A0A9E2B1B5-F1
#
_entry.id   AF-A0A9E2B1B5-F1
#
_cell.length_a   1.000
_cell.length_b   1.000
_cell.length_c   1.000
_cell.angle_alpha   90.00
_cell.angle_beta   90.00
_cell.angle_gamma   90.00
#
_symmetry.space_group_name_H-M   'P 1'
#
loop_
_entity.id
_entity.type
_entity.pdbx_description
1 polymer ?
#
loop_
_entity_poly.entity_id
_entity_poly.type
_entity_poly.pdbx_seq_one_letter_code
_entity_poly.pdbx_strand_id
1 'polypeptide(L)'
;LEKAQEHLNTAFSKSEDNAELLIMQAQVYTNWIAFDGMTYGMKYSGKVTELYNKALTIAPNNPRAAFCKADWDMGSARYFGKDPAPYCKDIEASLELFSTFKKESDFSPNWGKERAQQVLEQCKE
;
A
#
# COMPACT_ATOMS: atom_id res chain seq x y z
N LEU A 1 15.45 -2.47 7.33
CA LEU A 1 13.99 -2.57 7.59
C LEU A 1 13.67 -2.51 9.08
N GLU A 2 14.54 -2.99 9.97
CA GLU A 2 14.37 -2.90 11.44
C GLU A 2 14.17 -1.47 11.94
N LYS A 3 15.05 -0.52 11.55
CA LYS A 3 14.89 0.90 11.91
C LYS A 3 13.53 1.49 11.50
N ALA A 4 12.99 1.11 10.34
CA ALA A 4 11.67 1.55 9.90
C ALA A 4 10.57 1.01 10.82
N GLN A 5 10.69 -0.25 11.24
CA GLN A 5 9.78 -0.87 12.21
C GLN A 5 9.84 -0.19 13.58
N GLU A 6 11.03 0.17 14.06
CA GLU A 6 11.20 0.90 15.33
C GLU A 6 10.50 2.28 15.31
N HIS A 7 10.66 3.02 14.21
CA HIS A 7 9.98 4.30 14.04
C HIS A 7 8.46 4.14 13.92
N LEU A 8 7.98 3.11 13.21
CA LEU A 8 6.55 2.81 13.14
C LEU A 8 5.97 2.44 14.49
N ASN A 9 6.66 1.61 15.28
CA ASN A 9 6.23 1.27 16.64
C ASN A 9 6.08 2.52 17.52
N THR A 10 7.02 3.46 17.40
CA THR A 10 6.95 4.76 18.10
C THR A 10 5.80 5.64 17.60
N ALA A 11 5.48 5.59 16.31
CA ALA A 11 4.37 6.35 15.75
C ALA A 11 3.02 5.76 16.17
N PHE A 12 2.88 4.44 16.16
CA PHE A 12 1.66 3.75 16.60
C PHE A 12 1.34 3.99 18.07
N SER A 13 2.35 4.10 18.95
CA SER A 13 2.11 4.43 20.36
C SER A 13 1.59 5.87 20.59
N LYS A 14 1.62 6.71 19.55
CA LYS A 14 1.11 8.10 19.57
C LYS A 14 -0.20 8.27 18.81
N SER A 15 -0.44 7.45 17.79
CA SER A 15 -1.64 7.48 16.96
C SER A 15 -2.04 6.06 16.61
N GLU A 16 -2.75 5.43 17.54
CA GLU A 16 -3.38 4.14 17.30
C GLU A 16 -4.40 4.26 16.15
N ASP A 17 -4.54 3.20 15.35
CA ASP A 17 -5.48 3.13 14.22
C ASP A 17 -5.37 4.24 13.16
N ASN A 18 -4.16 4.76 12.93
CA ASN A 18 -3.88 5.69 11.83
C ASN A 18 -3.72 4.98 10.48
N ALA A 19 -4.55 5.32 9.49
CA ALA A 19 -4.51 4.70 8.16
C ALA A 19 -3.14 4.83 7.46
N GLU A 20 -2.46 5.96 7.56
CA GLU A 20 -1.14 6.18 6.95
C GLU A 20 -0.06 5.30 7.61
N LEU A 21 -0.13 5.12 8.93
CA LEU A 21 0.79 4.21 9.64
C LEU A 21 0.55 2.75 9.26
N LEU A 22 -0.72 2.34 9.09
CA LEU A 22 -1.06 0.98 8.62
C LEU A 22 -0.53 0.73 7.20
N ILE A 23 -0.67 1.70 6.30
CA ILE A 23 -0.10 1.63 4.93
C ILE A 23 1.42 1.47 4.99
N MET A 24 2.10 2.26 5.82
CA MET A 24 3.56 2.17 5.97
C MET A 24 4.00 0.84 6.57
N GLN A 25 3.24 0.29 7.53
CA GLN A 25 3.51 -1.04 8.08
C GLN A 25 3.38 -2.13 7.01
N ALA A 26 2.37 -2.03 6.15
CA ALA A 26 2.18 -2.95 5.03
C ALA A 26 3.37 -2.86 4.05
N GLN A 27 3.83 -1.65 3.70
CA GLN A 27 5.01 -1.42 2.87
C GLN A 27 6.29 -2.03 3.48
N VAL A 28 6.53 -1.87 4.79
CA VAL A 28 7.68 -2.49 5.46
C VAL A 28 7.64 -4.01 5.36
N TYR A 29 6.47 -4.62 5.52
CA TYR A 29 6.28 -6.06 5.37
C TYR A 29 6.44 -6.52 3.92
N THR A 30 5.91 -5.78 2.95
CA THR A 30 6.15 -6.05 1.52
C THR A 30 7.65 -6.01 1.20
N ASN A 31 8.40 -5.05 1.75
CA ASN A 31 9.85 -4.97 1.54
C ASN A 31 10.62 -6.15 2.16
N TRP A 32 10.17 -6.70 3.30
CA TRP A 32 10.72 -7.95 3.82
C TRP A 32 10.46 -9.13 2.88
N ILE A 33 9.25 -9.22 2.32
CA ILE A 33 8.89 -10.26 1.34
C ILE A 33 9.72 -10.11 0.06
N ALA A 34 9.92 -8.89 -0.43
CA ALA A 34 10.76 -8.63 -1.59
C ALA A 34 12.24 -8.95 -1.35
N PHE A 35 12.72 -8.76 -0.12
CA PHE A 35 14.10 -9.09 0.28
C PHE A 35 14.33 -10.61 0.33
N ASP A 36 13.44 -11.36 0.97
CA ASP A 36 13.48 -12.82 1.00
C ASP A 36 12.05 -13.41 1.08
N GLY A 37 11.52 -13.74 -0.09
CA GLY A 37 10.16 -14.26 -0.22
C GLY A 37 9.97 -15.64 0.42
N MET A 38 11.02 -16.47 0.49
CA MET A 38 10.93 -17.80 1.10
C MET A 38 10.79 -17.70 2.63
N THR A 39 11.58 -16.81 3.24
CA THR A 39 11.55 -16.59 4.70
C THR A 39 10.32 -15.80 5.13
N TYR A 40 9.97 -14.75 4.38
CA TYR A 40 9.01 -13.74 4.84
C TYR A 40 7.64 -13.81 4.17
N GLY A 41 7.51 -14.49 3.03
CA GLY A 41 6.25 -14.60 2.28
C GLY A 41 5.10 -15.13 3.14
N MET A 42 5.25 -16.32 3.71
CA MET A 42 4.21 -16.90 4.58
C MET A 42 3.99 -16.11 5.87
N LYS A 43 5.04 -15.44 6.39
CA LYS A 43 4.98 -14.67 7.63
C LYS A 43 4.17 -13.38 7.49
N TYR A 44 4.28 -12.72 6.34
CA TYR A 44 3.83 -11.34 6.18
C TYR A 44 2.74 -11.14 5.12
N SER A 45 2.58 -12.02 4.12
CA SER A 45 1.62 -11.76 3.02
C SER A 45 0.18 -11.54 3.51
N GLY A 46 -0.30 -12.40 4.41
CA GLY A 46 -1.64 -12.23 5.00
C GLY A 46 -1.78 -10.93 5.80
N LYS A 47 -0.72 -10.53 6.51
CA LYS A 47 -0.70 -9.28 7.29
C LYS A 47 -0.72 -8.05 6.39
N VAL A 48 -0.01 -8.07 5.26
CA VAL A 48 -0.04 -6.97 4.29
C VAL A 48 -1.47 -6.74 3.79
N THR A 49 -2.16 -7.80 3.37
CA THR A 49 -3.57 -7.71 2.95
C THR A 49 -4.48 -7.20 4.07
N GLU A 50 -4.32 -7.71 5.30
CA GLU A 50 -5.10 -7.26 6.47
C GLU A 50 -4.89 -5.77 6.76
N LEU A 51 -3.65 -5.30 6.74
CA LEU A 51 -3.29 -3.91 7.02
C LEU A 51 -3.91 -2.94 6.01
N TYR A 52 -3.86 -3.27 4.70
CA TYR A 52 -4.50 -2.45 3.69
C TYR A 52 -6.02 -2.46 3.82
N ASN A 53 -6.63 -3.62 4.10
CA ASN A 53 -8.07 -3.69 4.35
C ASN A 53 -8.48 -2.86 5.57
N LYS A 54 -7.71 -2.93 6.66
CA LYS A 54 -7.95 -2.12 7.86
C LYS A 54 -7.80 -0.62 7.55
N ALA A 55 -6.78 -0.23 6.79
CA ALA A 55 -6.59 1.16 6.38
C ALA A 55 -7.77 1.68 5.54
N LEU A 56 -8.31 0.87 4.63
CA LEU A 56 -9.49 1.21 3.83
C LEU A 56 -10.79 1.21 4.65
N THR A 57 -10.92 0.38 5.68
CA THR A 57 -12.07 0.46 6.60
C THR A 57 -12.07 1.78 7.38
N ILE A 58 -10.90 2.24 7.81
CA ILE A 58 -10.75 3.48 8.59
C ILE A 58 -10.86 4.71 7.68
N ALA A 59 -10.25 4.66 6.50
CA ALA A 59 -10.21 5.76 5.55
C ALA A 59 -10.52 5.25 4.12
N PRO A 60 -11.81 5.01 3.78
CA PRO A 60 -12.22 4.42 2.50
C PRO A 60 -11.75 5.19 1.26
N ASN A 61 -11.60 6.51 1.39
CA ASN A 61 -11.18 7.39 0.30
C ASN A 61 -9.69 7.75 0.36
N ASN A 62 -8.89 7.07 1.17
CA ASN A 62 -7.46 7.33 1.23
C ASN A 62 -6.80 6.84 -0.08
N PRO A 63 -6.22 7.73 -0.90
CA PRO A 63 -5.68 7.36 -2.20
C PRO A 63 -4.49 6.40 -2.10
N ARG A 64 -3.66 6.53 -1.05
CA ARG A 64 -2.51 5.65 -0.82
C ARG A 64 -2.96 4.27 -0.37
N ALA A 65 -3.99 4.17 0.46
CA ALA A 65 -4.56 2.87 0.84
C ALA A 65 -5.09 2.12 -0.39
N ALA A 66 -5.88 2.80 -1.23
CA ALA A 66 -6.43 2.24 -2.45
C ALA A 66 -5.34 1.81 -3.43
N PHE A 67 -4.39 2.70 -3.72
CA PHE A 67 -3.28 2.42 -4.62
C PHE A 67 -2.39 1.28 -4.12
N CYS A 68 -1.88 1.37 -2.89
CA CYS A 68 -0.92 0.40 -2.38
C CYS A 68 -1.54 -1.01 -2.22
N LYS A 69 -2.86 -1.09 -1.94
CA LYS A 69 -3.58 -2.37 -1.97
C LYS A 69 -3.65 -2.94 -3.39
N ALA A 70 -4.04 -2.11 -4.37
CA ALA A 70 -4.12 -2.54 -5.76
C ALA A 70 -2.76 -3.01 -6.31
N ASP A 71 -1.68 -2.27 -6.01
CA ASP A 71 -0.31 -2.64 -6.40
C ASP A 71 0.13 -3.95 -5.72
N TRP A 72 -0.20 -4.14 -4.43
CA TRP A 72 0.06 -5.39 -3.71
C TRP A 72 -0.68 -6.59 -4.30
N ASP A 73 -1.98 -6.45 -4.58
CA ASP A 73 -2.79 -7.53 -5.12
C ASP A 73 -2.38 -7.86 -6.55
N MET A 74 -2.05 -6.85 -7.36
CA MET A 74 -1.50 -7.03 -8.70
C MET A 74 -0.16 -7.75 -8.68
N GLY A 75 0.77 -7.34 -7.80
CA GLY A 75 2.05 -8.02 -7.60
C GLY A 75 1.90 -9.46 -7.15
N SER A 76 0.94 -9.71 -6.24
CA SER A 76 0.60 -11.06 -5.78
C SER A 76 0.04 -11.92 -6.91
N ALA A 77 -0.85 -11.36 -7.75
CA ALA A 77 -1.37 -12.05 -8.92
C ALA A 77 -0.24 -12.45 -9.88
N ARG A 78 0.66 -11.51 -10.21
CA ARG A 78 1.85 -11.78 -11.04
C ARG A 78 2.71 -12.90 -10.46
N TYR A 79 2.98 -12.87 -9.15
CA TYR A 79 3.79 -13.88 -8.48
C TYR A 79 3.20 -15.30 -8.59
N PHE A 80 1.87 -15.42 -8.49
CA PHE A 80 1.18 -16.71 -8.62
C PHE A 80 0.77 -17.05 -10.07
N GLY A 81 1.25 -16.31 -11.07
CA GLY A 81 0.93 -16.55 -12.48
C GLY A 81 -0.53 -16.29 -12.84
N LYS A 82 -1.23 -15.44 -12.09
CA LYS A 82 -2.60 -14.99 -12.37
C LYS A 82 -2.58 -13.70 -13.18
N ASP A 83 -3.67 -13.45 -13.89
CA ASP A 83 -3.86 -12.25 -14.71
C ASP A 83 -3.84 -10.97 -13.84
N PRO A 84 -2.91 -10.02 -14.07
CA PRO A 84 -2.88 -8.75 -13.35
C PRO A 84 -3.84 -7.70 -13.92
N ALA A 85 -4.39 -7.88 -15.12
CA ALA A 85 -5.22 -6.88 -15.80
C ALA A 85 -6.43 -6.38 -14.97
N PRO A 86 -7.11 -7.19 -14.14
CA PRO A 86 -8.20 -6.71 -13.31
C PRO A 86 -7.81 -5.55 -12.37
N TYR A 87 -6.57 -5.55 -11.88
CA TYR A 87 -6.09 -4.56 -10.90
C TYR A 87 -5.70 -3.23 -11.54
N CYS A 88 -5.53 -3.17 -12.86
CA CYS A 88 -5.24 -1.93 -13.57
C CYS A 88 -6.37 -0.90 -13.41
N LYS A 89 -7.63 -1.37 -13.37
CA LYS A 89 -8.80 -0.53 -13.09
C LYS A 89 -8.78 0.03 -11.67
N ASP A 90 -8.33 -0.77 -10.70
CA ASP A 90 -8.21 -0.32 -9.30
C ASP A 90 -7.11 0.73 -9.15
N ILE A 91 -6.00 0.58 -9.88
CA ILE A 91 -4.91 1.57 -9.91
C ILE A 91 -5.40 2.87 -10.57
N GLU A 92 -6.11 2.79 -11.69
CA GLU A 92 -6.72 3.96 -12.33
C GLU A 92 -7.70 4.68 -11.39
N ALA A 93 -8.58 3.95 -10.72
CA ALA A 93 -9.51 4.50 -9.73
C ALA A 93 -8.77 5.19 -8.56
N SER A 94 -7.61 4.67 -8.14
CA SER A 94 -6.80 5.31 -7.10
C SER A 94 -6.24 6.67 -7.52
N LEU A 95 -5.97 6.88 -8.82
CA LEU A 95 -5.50 8.18 -9.33
C LEU A 95 -6.57 9.26 -9.25
N GLU A 96 -7.84 8.89 -9.41
CA GLU A 96 -8.96 9.80 -9.20
C GLU A 96 -9.05 10.25 -7.74
N LEU A 97 -8.82 9.32 -6.79
CA LEU A 97 -8.70 9.66 -5.37
C LEU A 97 -7.51 10.60 -5.12
N PHE A 98 -6.35 10.37 -5.76
CA PHE A 98 -5.21 11.29 -5.65
C PHE A 98 -5.50 12.69 -6.21
N SER A 99 -6.32 12.80 -7.27
CA SER A 99 -6.66 14.09 -7.88
C SER A 99 -7.58 14.94 -6.98
N THR A 100 -8.43 14.28 -6.20
CA THR A 100 -9.42 14.89 -5.32
C THR A 100 -8.96 14.97 -3.86
N PHE A 101 -7.85 14.32 -3.53
CA PHE A 101 -7.30 14.28 -2.17
C PHE A 101 -6.91 15.69 -1.70
N LYS A 102 -7.54 16.12 -0.61
CA LYS A 102 -7.18 17.35 0.09
C LYS A 102 -6.33 16.98 1.30
N LYS A 103 -5.11 17.51 1.35
CA LYS A 103 -4.26 17.41 2.53
C LYS A 103 -4.97 18.09 3.70
N GLU A 104 -5.03 17.41 4.84
CA GLU A 104 -5.59 17.99 6.07
C GLU A 104 -4.65 19.03 6.70
N SER A 105 -3.34 18.90 6.45
CA SER A 105 -2.30 19.81 6.91
C SER A 105 -1.10 19.84 5.95
N ASP A 106 -0.20 20.79 6.16
CA ASP A 106 1.07 20.85 5.41
C ASP A 106 1.97 19.63 5.64
N PHE A 107 1.79 18.95 6.78
CA PHE A 107 2.53 17.73 7.14
C PHE A 107 1.83 16.46 6.68
N SER A 108 0.63 16.55 6.08
CA SER A 108 -0.06 15.38 5.54
C SER A 108 0.72 14.78 4.38
N PRO A 109 0.75 13.43 4.24
CA PRO A 109 1.46 12.77 3.17
C PRO A 109 1.01 13.22 1.77
N ASN A 110 1.98 13.47 0.89
CA ASN A 110 1.79 13.92 -0.49
C ASN A 110 2.44 12.99 -1.53
N TRP A 111 2.87 11.81 -1.10
CA TRP A 111 3.51 10.81 -1.96
C TRP A 111 2.48 9.84 -2.58
N GLY A 112 2.94 9.02 -3.52
CA GLY A 112 2.20 7.87 -4.07
C GLY A 112 1.63 8.09 -5.47
N LYS A 113 1.21 9.32 -5.81
CA LYS A 113 0.60 9.63 -7.10
C LYS A 113 1.50 9.27 -8.30
N GLU A 114 2.77 9.68 -8.26
CA GLU A 114 3.72 9.40 -9.35
C GLU A 114 3.93 7.89 -9.54
N ARG A 115 4.04 7.14 -8.44
CA ARG A 115 4.17 5.68 -8.49
C ARG A 115 2.91 5.04 -9.08
N ALA A 116 1.72 5.48 -8.68
CA ALA A 116 0.47 4.97 -9.24
C ALA A 116 0.39 5.20 -10.76
N GLN A 117 0.85 6.36 -11.25
CA GLN A 117 0.94 6.63 -12.69
C GLN A 117 1.92 5.67 -13.39
N GLN A 118 3.11 5.48 -12.83
CA GLN A 118 4.11 4.56 -13.40
C GLN A 118 3.58 3.12 -13.50
N VAL A 119 2.86 2.65 -12.47
CA VAL A 119 2.29 1.30 -12.49
C VAL A 119 1.15 1.20 -13.50
N LEU A 120 0.31 2.23 -13.64
CA LEU A 120 -0.75 2.25 -14.65
C LEU A 120 -0.20 2.24 -16.08
N GLU A 121 0.94 2.87 -16.35
CA GLU A 121 1.57 2.78 -17.68
C GLU A 121 1.98 1.34 -18.03
N GLN A 122 2.43 0.55 -17.04
CA GLN A 122 2.74 -0.88 -17.24
C GLN A 122 1.51 -1.75 -17.54
N CYS A 123 0.30 -1.24 -17.31
CA CYS A 123 -0.95 -1.94 -17.65
C CYS A 123 -1.33 -1.79 -19.13
N LYS A 124 -0.67 -0.89 -19.86
CA LYS A 124 -0.93 -0.61 -21.29
C LYS A 124 0.00 -1.39 -22.22
N GLU A 125 0.97 -2.10 -21.66
CA GLU A 125 1.89 -3.00 -22.36
C GLU A 125 1.27 -4.41 -22.50
#